data_AF-A0A4U3LQS2-F1
#
_entry.id   AF-A0A4U3LQS2-F1
#
_cell.length_a   1.000
_cell.length_b   1.000
_cell.length_c   1.000
_cell.angle_alpha   90.00
_cell.angle_beta   90.00
_cell.angle_gamma   90.00
#
_symmetry.space_group_name_H-M   'P 1'
#
loop_
_entity.id
_entity.type
_entity.pdbx_description
1 polymer ?
#
loop_
_entity_poly.entity_id
_entity_poly.type
_entity_poly.pdbx_seq_one_letter_code
_entity_poly.pdbx_strand_id
1 'polypeptide(L)'
;MDPESIYQELLNERGLVPGLNDIPLDTFLDALVASFPGASREANGAGEWLTWVSPSQRAGFEVTWSGQHLRADCRGMSGGDMNRIVNVAIGLGCPLYDPQAGERVAFDGH
;
A
#
# COMPACT_ATOMS: atom_id res chain seq x y z
N MET A 1 -8.26 0.33 -19.93
CA MET A 1 -6.81 0.25 -19.68
C MET A 1 -6.55 -1.04 -18.97
N ASP A 2 -5.46 -1.72 -19.30
CA ASP A 2 -4.99 -2.87 -18.53
C ASP A 2 -4.42 -2.42 -17.16
N PRO A 3 -4.28 -3.34 -16.19
CA PRO A 3 -3.80 -3.00 -14.85
C PRO A 3 -2.42 -2.34 -14.79
N GLU A 4 -1.49 -2.74 -15.68
CA GLU A 4 -0.14 -2.19 -15.71
C GLU A 4 -0.17 -0.73 -16.18
N SER A 5 -0.93 -0.43 -17.24
CA SER A 5 -1.14 0.96 -17.69
C SER A 5 -1.74 1.84 -16.59
N ILE A 6 -2.69 1.31 -15.81
CA ILE A 6 -3.29 2.04 -14.68
C ILE A 6 -2.25 2.31 -13.58
N TYR A 7 -1.45 1.30 -13.24
CA TYR A 7 -0.36 1.43 -12.27
C TYR A 7 0.64 2.51 -12.70
N GLN A 8 1.07 2.51 -13.96
CA GLN A 8 2.00 3.51 -14.49
C GLN A 8 1.42 4.92 -14.45
N GLU A 9 0.15 5.12 -14.79
CA GLU A 9 -0.50 6.44 -14.70
C GLU A 9 -0.59 6.94 -13.25
N LEU A 10 -0.94 6.06 -12.31
CA LEU A 10 -0.98 6.38 -10.88
C LEU A 10 0.40 6.75 -10.32
N LEU A 11 1.46 6.07 -10.77
CA LEU A 11 2.84 6.35 -10.35
C LEU A 11 3.44 7.61 -10.94
N ASN A 12 3.04 8.00 -12.14
CA ASN A 12 3.60 9.18 -12.80
C ASN A 12 3.05 10.50 -12.23
N GLU A 13 2.23 10.45 -11.16
CA GLU A 13 1.60 11.59 -10.50
C GLU A 13 0.85 12.52 -11.48
N ARG A 14 0.41 11.98 -12.63
CA ARG A 14 -0.23 12.77 -13.71
C ARG A 14 -1.65 13.22 -13.39
N GLY A 15 -2.10 12.98 -12.16
CA GLY A 15 -3.42 13.35 -11.65
C GLY A 15 -4.32 12.14 -11.47
N LEU A 16 -5.62 12.41 -11.45
CA LEU A 16 -6.65 11.39 -11.29
C LEU A 16 -6.78 10.55 -12.56
N VAL A 17 -6.80 9.23 -12.42
CA VAL A 17 -7.10 8.33 -13.53
C VAL A 17 -8.63 8.27 -13.71
N PRO A 18 -9.16 8.63 -14.89
CA PRO A 18 -10.60 8.60 -15.13
C PRO A 18 -11.19 7.20 -14.94
N GLY A 19 -12.30 7.12 -14.21
CA GLY A 19 -13.01 5.86 -13.94
C GLY A 19 -12.49 5.08 -12.73
N LEU A 20 -11.47 5.57 -12.02
CA LEU A 20 -11.08 5.06 -10.70
C LEU A 20 -11.81 5.83 -9.60
N ASN A 21 -12.33 5.08 -8.63
CA ASN A 21 -12.92 5.66 -7.43
C ASN A 21 -11.83 6.06 -6.43
N ASP A 22 -12.16 6.97 -5.53
CA ASP A 22 -11.32 7.28 -4.39
C ASP A 22 -11.26 6.08 -3.42
N ILE A 23 -10.12 5.91 -2.77
CA ILE A 23 -9.91 4.90 -1.74
C ILE A 23 -10.23 5.47 -0.34
N PRO A 24 -10.71 4.63 0.60
CA PRO A 24 -10.93 5.05 1.98
C PRO A 24 -9.59 5.20 2.72
N LEU A 25 -8.84 6.24 2.38
CA LEU A 25 -7.43 6.39 2.74
C LEU A 25 -7.19 6.37 4.25
N ASP A 26 -7.89 7.19 5.03
CA ASP A 26 -7.69 7.25 6.47
C ASP A 26 -7.97 5.90 7.14
N THR A 27 -9.01 5.20 6.70
CA THR A 27 -9.33 3.85 7.19
C THR A 27 -8.20 2.86 6.88
N PHE A 28 -7.58 2.98 5.70
CA PHE A 28 -6.46 2.12 5.31
C PHE A 28 -5.22 2.40 6.17
N LEU A 29 -4.87 3.67 6.34
CA LEU A 29 -3.71 4.07 7.13
C LEU A 29 -3.88 3.68 8.61
N ASP A 30 -5.08 3.86 9.18
CA ASP A 30 -5.37 3.47 10.56
C ASP A 30 -5.31 1.95 10.74
N ALA A 31 -5.80 1.18 9.77
CA ALA A 31 -5.71 -0.28 9.79
C ALA A 31 -4.26 -0.78 9.66
N LEU A 32 -3.41 -0.10 8.87
CA LEU A 32 -1.98 -0.39 8.79
C LEU A 32 -1.27 -0.11 10.13
N VAL A 33 -1.52 1.05 10.74
CA VAL A 33 -0.94 1.40 12.05
C VAL A 33 -1.37 0.40 13.13
N ALA A 34 -2.63 -0.05 13.12
CA ALA A 34 -3.10 -1.09 14.03
C ALA A 34 -2.42 -2.45 13.79
N SER A 35 -2.10 -2.78 12.53
CA SER A 35 -1.46 -4.04 12.14
C SER A 35 0.05 -4.05 12.36
N PHE A 36 0.68 -2.87 12.42
CA PHE A 36 2.12 -2.69 12.59
C PHE A 36 2.42 -1.72 13.73
N PRO A 37 2.42 -2.20 14.99
CA PRO A 37 2.77 -1.38 16.13
C PRO A 37 4.14 -0.71 15.94
N GLY A 38 4.19 0.60 16.14
CA GLY A 38 5.36 1.43 15.90
C GLY A 38 5.40 2.09 14.51
N ALA A 39 4.40 1.87 13.65
CA ALA A 39 4.29 2.59 12.39
C ALA A 39 3.94 4.06 12.68
N SER A 40 4.58 4.98 11.97
CA SER A 40 4.43 6.43 12.16
C SER A 40 4.14 7.12 10.83
N ARG A 41 3.16 8.04 10.84
CA ARG A 41 2.99 9.00 9.76
C ARG A 41 4.07 10.07 9.93
N GLU A 42 4.79 10.39 8.86
CA GLU A 42 5.86 11.38 8.88
C GLU A 42 5.71 12.34 7.70
N ALA A 43 6.14 13.59 7.91
CA ALA A 43 6.18 14.57 6.84
C ALA A 43 7.29 14.23 5.85
N ASN A 44 6.97 14.27 4.56
CA ASN A 44 7.91 14.07 3.47
C ASN A 44 7.77 15.21 2.45
N GLY A 45 8.59 16.25 2.61
CA GLY A 45 8.51 17.46 1.78
C GLY A 45 7.16 18.15 1.93
N ALA A 46 6.37 18.21 0.85
CA ALA A 46 5.04 18.81 0.84
C ALA A 46 3.90 17.80 1.15
N GLY A 47 4.24 16.52 1.35
CA GLY A 47 3.27 15.45 1.61
C GLY A 47 3.57 14.67 2.89
N GLU A 48 2.92 13.52 3.01
CA GLU A 48 3.07 12.60 4.13
C GLU A 48 3.29 11.18 3.60
N TRP A 49 3.97 10.37 4.40
CA TRP A 49 4.08 8.93 4.19
C TRP A 49 3.89 8.19 5.51
N LEU A 50 3.68 6.89 5.45
CA LEU A 50 3.62 6.01 6.61
C LEU A 50 4.82 5.08 6.55
N THR A 51 5.66 5.11 7.58
CA THR A 51 6.84 4.24 7.66
C THR A 51 6.70 3.28 8.83
N TRP A 52 7.29 2.10 8.67
CA TRP A 52 7.46 1.15 9.75
C TRP A 52 8.77 0.41 9.58
N VAL A 53 9.47 0.20 10.70
CA VAL A 53 10.67 -0.63 10.76
C VAL A 53 10.47 -1.67 11.85
N SER A 54 10.73 -2.93 11.53
CA SER A 54 10.70 -4.03 12.50
C SER A 54 11.61 -3.75 13.70
N PRO A 55 11.33 -4.31 14.88
CA PRO A 55 12.19 -4.15 16.06
C PRO A 55 13.65 -4.56 15.83
N SER A 56 13.90 -5.50 14.89
CA SER A 56 15.25 -5.94 14.52
C SER A 56 15.96 -5.03 13.51
N GLN A 57 15.27 -4.01 12.99
CA GLN A 57 15.74 -3.09 11.93
C GLN A 57 16.17 -3.76 10.62
N ARG A 58 15.73 -5.00 10.37
CA ARG A 58 16.05 -5.75 9.13
C ARG A 58 14.92 -5.76 8.10
N ALA A 59 13.72 -5.43 8.53
CA ALA A 59 12.53 -5.34 7.70
C ALA A 59 11.82 -4.02 7.94
N GLY A 60 11.13 -3.51 6.92
CA GLY A 60 10.31 -2.32 7.02
C GLY A 60 9.52 -2.05 5.74
N PHE A 61 8.61 -1.09 5.80
CA PHE A 61 7.91 -0.57 4.64
C PHE A 61 7.84 0.95 4.68
N GLU A 62 7.63 1.51 3.51
CA GLU A 62 7.19 2.88 3.31
C GLU A 62 5.91 2.83 2.48
N VAL A 63 4.90 3.56 2.95
CA VAL A 63 3.60 3.64 2.28
C VAL A 63 3.35 5.08 1.86
N THR A 64 3.11 5.26 0.57
CA THR A 64 2.71 6.51 -0.07
C THR A 64 1.34 6.34 -0.72
N TRP A 65 0.64 7.44 -0.96
CA TRP A 65 -0.74 7.37 -1.42
C TRP A 65 -1.16 8.61 -2.22
N SER A 66 -2.27 8.45 -2.92
CA SER A 66 -3.12 9.54 -3.42
C SER A 66 -4.58 9.28 -3.05
N GLY A 67 -5.50 10.12 -3.51
CA GLY A 67 -6.93 9.85 -3.38
C GLY A 67 -7.38 8.53 -4.03
N GLN A 68 -6.65 8.00 -5.02
CA GLN A 68 -7.05 6.83 -5.81
C GLN A 68 -6.14 5.60 -5.65
N HIS A 69 -5.00 5.72 -4.97
CA HIS A 69 -4.11 4.57 -4.79
C HIS A 69 -3.29 4.65 -3.51
N LEU A 70 -2.78 3.48 -3.13
CA LEU A 70 -1.80 3.32 -2.08
C LEU A 70 -0.70 2.41 -2.61
N ARG A 71 0.55 2.77 -2.35
CA ARG A 71 1.74 2.02 -2.70
C ARG A 71 2.50 1.67 -1.44
N ALA A 72 2.90 0.41 -1.30
CA ALA A 72 3.72 -0.07 -0.20
C ALA A 72 5.07 -0.58 -0.74
N ASP A 73 6.15 0.14 -0.47
CA ASP A 73 7.50 -0.28 -0.80
C ASP A 73 8.08 -1.07 0.38
N CYS A 74 8.05 -2.40 0.25
CA CYS A 74 8.50 -3.33 1.30
C CYS A 74 9.98 -3.68 1.12
N ARG A 75 10.73 -3.70 2.23
CA ARG A 75 12.16 -4.07 2.24
C ARG A 75 12.43 -5.08 3.35
N GLY A 76 12.99 -6.24 2.99
CA GLY A 76 13.37 -7.29 3.95
C GLY A 76 12.20 -7.93 4.71
N MET A 77 10.95 -7.69 4.30
CA MET A 77 9.75 -8.23 4.94
C MET A 77 9.56 -9.71 4.64
N SER A 78 9.07 -10.46 5.63
CA SER A 78 8.67 -11.85 5.43
C SER A 78 7.36 -11.94 4.66
N GLY A 79 7.07 -13.11 4.06
CA GLY A 79 5.76 -13.38 3.44
C GLY A 79 4.59 -13.13 4.41
N GLY A 80 4.74 -13.49 5.68
CA GLY A 80 3.72 -13.23 6.70
C GLY A 80 3.49 -11.74 6.96
N ASP A 81 4.54 -10.92 6.97
CA ASP A 81 4.38 -9.47 7.13
C ASP A 81 3.78 -8.83 5.87
N MET A 82 4.16 -9.27 4.67
CA MET A 82 3.54 -8.82 3.42
C MET A 82 2.06 -9.20 3.36
N ASN A 83 1.71 -10.43 3.80
CA ASN A 83 0.32 -10.89 3.88
C ASN A 83 -0.52 -10.03 4.83
N ARG A 84 0.06 -9.46 5.89
CA ARG A 84 -0.68 -8.52 6.76
C ARG A 84 -1.12 -7.26 6.00
N ILE A 85 -0.25 -6.69 5.17
CA ILE A 85 -0.58 -5.51 4.34
C ILE A 85 -1.68 -5.88 3.33
N VAL A 86 -1.53 -7.02 2.66
CA VAL A 86 -2.52 -7.55 1.71
C VAL A 86 -3.88 -7.75 2.39
N ASN A 87 -3.90 -8.34 3.59
CA ASN A 87 -5.13 -8.62 4.33
C ASN A 87 -5.86 -7.34 4.75
N VAL A 88 -5.13 -6.28 5.15
CA VAL A 88 -5.72 -4.95 5.38
C VAL A 88 -6.41 -4.44 4.12
N ALA A 89 -5.73 -4.52 2.98
CA ALA A 89 -6.25 -4.02 1.71
C ALA A 89 -7.51 -4.76 1.26
N ILE A 90 -7.49 -6.10 1.37
CA ILE A 90 -8.63 -6.97 1.04
C ILE A 90 -9.80 -6.71 1.99
N GLY A 91 -9.55 -6.54 3.28
CA GLY A 91 -10.59 -6.24 4.28
C GLY A 91 -11.36 -4.94 4.01
N LEU A 92 -10.76 -4.02 3.25
CA LEU A 92 -11.36 -2.76 2.82
C LEU A 92 -11.96 -2.81 1.41
N GLY A 93 -11.94 -3.97 0.75
CA GLY A 93 -12.41 -4.12 -0.63
C GLY A 93 -11.46 -3.55 -1.68
N CYS A 94 -10.20 -3.30 -1.33
CA CYS A 94 -9.17 -2.73 -2.19
C CYS A 94 -8.02 -3.74 -2.42
N PRO A 95 -8.23 -4.84 -3.15
CA PRO A 95 -7.17 -5.83 -3.39
C PRO A 95 -6.00 -5.21 -4.15
N LEU A 96 -4.79 -5.43 -3.63
CA LEU A 96 -3.55 -4.87 -4.18
C LEU A 96 -3.20 -5.47 -5.53
N TYR A 97 -2.53 -4.68 -6.36
CA TYR A 97 -1.91 -5.11 -7.61
C TYR A 97 -0.41 -5.21 -7.40
N ASP A 98 0.19 -6.38 -7.69
CA ASP A 98 1.64 -6.56 -7.69
C ASP A 98 2.17 -6.39 -9.13
N PRO A 99 2.85 -5.29 -9.44
CA PRO A 99 3.38 -5.03 -10.78
C PRO A 99 4.54 -5.97 -11.16
N GLN A 100 5.21 -6.60 -10.19
CA GLN A 100 6.30 -7.55 -10.48
C GLN A 100 5.76 -8.90 -10.98
N ALA A 101 4.60 -9.31 -10.46
CA ALA A 101 3.88 -10.50 -10.89
C ALA A 101 2.91 -10.20 -12.06
N GLY A 102 2.50 -8.95 -12.21
CA GLY A 102 1.48 -8.54 -13.18
C GLY A 102 0.06 -8.96 -12.76
N GLU A 103 -0.15 -9.28 -11.48
CA GLU A 103 -1.37 -9.90 -10.97
C GLU A 103 -1.95 -9.13 -9.78
N ARG A 104 -3.27 -9.24 -9.57
CA ARG A 104 -3.90 -8.77 -8.34
C ARG A 104 -3.77 -9.85 -7.27
N VAL A 105 -3.35 -9.44 -6.08
CA VAL A 105 -3.26 -10.34 -4.94
C VAL A 105 -4.68 -10.76 -4.55
N ALA A 106 -4.99 -12.03 -4.73
CA ALA A 106 -6.19 -12.64 -4.21
C ALA A 106 -5.95 -13.07 -2.75
N PHE A 107 -7.00 -13.05 -1.94
CA PHE A 107 -6.95 -13.61 -0.58
C PHE A 107 -6.61 -15.10 -0.69
N ASP A 108 -5.43 -15.53 -0.22
CA ASP A 108 -5.08 -16.95 -0.20
C ASP A 108 -5.48 -17.65 1.12
N GLY A 109 -5.90 -16.88 2.14
CA GLY A 109 -6.53 -17.42 3.35
C GLY A 109 -5.68 -18.39 4.17
N HIS A 110 -4.37 -18.39 3.99
CA HIS A 110 -3.44 -19.31 4.66
C HIS A 110 -2.64 -18.67 5.80
#